data_AF-A0A916UR21-F1
#
_entry.id   AF-A0A916UR21-F1
#
_cell.length_a   1.000
_cell.length_b   1.000
_cell.length_c   1.000
_cell.angle_alpha   90.00
_cell.angle_beta   90.00
_cell.angle_gamma   90.00
#
_symmetry.space_group_name_H-M   'P 1'
#
loop_
_entity.id
_entity.type
_entity.pdbx_description
1 polymer ?
#
loop_
_entity_poly.entity_id
_entity_poly.type
_entity_poly.pdbx_seq_one_letter_code
_entity_poly.pdbx_strand_id
1 'polypeptide(L)'
;MAEIVNLRNARKARQRAEHETLAAANRTRFGRTKAERAREEKERDAAARQIDGHRLEQGAKKSTPVFGQDPAQNKELEQGDDSRKNLPALDDPSP
;
A
#
# COMPACT_ATOMS: atom_id res chain seq x y z
N MET A 1 59.29 -15.39 -20.31
CA MET A 1 57.94 -15.66 -20.84
C MET A 1 56.97 -14.71 -20.15
N ALA A 2 56.26 -13.87 -20.89
CA ALA A 2 55.28 -12.96 -20.31
C ALA A 2 53.88 -13.60 -20.40
N GLU A 3 53.18 -13.65 -19.27
CA GLU A 3 51.82 -14.18 -19.20
C GLU A 3 50.82 -13.09 -19.61
N ILE A 4 50.07 -13.34 -20.69
CA ILE A 4 49.09 -12.39 -21.22
C ILE A 4 47.79 -12.54 -20.42
N VAL A 5 47.64 -11.70 -19.40
CA VAL A 5 46.42 -11.65 -18.59
C VAL A 5 45.33 -10.80 -19.24
N ASN A 6 44.14 -11.37 -19.40
CA ASN A 6 43.00 -10.66 -19.96
C ASN A 6 42.36 -9.73 -18.91
N LEU A 7 42.66 -8.44 -19.02
CA LEU A 7 42.16 -7.40 -18.11
C LEU A 7 40.63 -7.27 -18.09
N ARG A 8 39.93 -7.66 -19.17
CA ARG A 8 38.45 -7.66 -19.18
C ARG A 8 37.90 -8.68 -18.19
N ASN A 9 38.49 -9.87 -18.16
CA ASN A 9 38.06 -10.94 -17.25
C ASN A 9 38.39 -10.59 -15.81
N ALA A 10 39.57 -10.02 -15.56
CA ALA A 10 39.95 -9.51 -14.23
C ALA A 10 38.97 -8.42 -13.74
N ARG A 11 38.61 -7.46 -14.60
CA ARG A 11 37.60 -6.43 -14.27
C ARG A 11 36.24 -7.03 -13.95
N LYS A 12 35.76 -7.99 -14.76
CA LYS A 12 34.48 -8.69 -14.50
C LYS A 12 34.52 -9.47 -13.19
N ALA A 13 35.63 -10.14 -12.88
CA ALA A 13 35.78 -10.87 -11.62
C ALA A 13 35.66 -9.93 -10.42
N ARG A 14 36.35 -8.77 -10.47
CA ARG A 14 36.26 -7.75 -9.43
C ARG A 14 34.84 -7.21 -9.26
N GLN A 15 34.14 -6.89 -10.35
CA GLN A 15 32.75 -6.44 -10.30
C GLN A 15 31.84 -7.48 -9.64
N ARG A 16 31.99 -8.77 -9.98
CA ARG A 16 31.20 -9.84 -9.33
C ARG A 16 31.47 -9.91 -7.82
N ALA A 17 32.73 -9.83 -7.41
CA ALA A 17 33.09 -9.81 -5.99
C ALA A 17 32.50 -8.59 -5.25
N GLU A 18 32.52 -7.41 -5.87
CA GLU A 18 31.88 -6.21 -5.32
C GLU A 18 30.35 -6.40 -5.18
N HIS A 19 29.69 -7.00 -6.17
CA HIS A 19 28.27 -7.33 -6.08
C HIS A 19 27.96 -8.35 -4.98
N GLU A 20 28.79 -9.37 -4.80
CA GLU A 20 28.63 -10.39 -3.76
C GLU A 20 28.76 -9.80 -2.35
N THR A 21 29.75 -8.93 -2.13
CA THR A 21 29.92 -8.25 -0.84
C THR A 21 28.76 -7.32 -0.52
N LEU A 22 28.26 -6.57 -1.50
CA LEU A 22 27.06 -5.75 -1.36
C LEU A 22 25.83 -6.62 -1.07
N ALA A 23 25.68 -7.76 -1.74
CA ALA A 23 24.59 -8.70 -1.49
C ALA A 23 24.65 -9.26 -0.07
N ALA A 24 25.84 -9.66 0.41
CA ALA A 24 26.03 -10.12 1.78
C ALA A 24 25.69 -9.02 2.79
N ALA A 25 26.16 -7.80 2.58
CA ALA A 25 25.84 -6.65 3.44
C ALA A 25 24.34 -6.31 3.44
N ASN A 26 23.65 -6.50 2.31
CA ASN A 26 22.20 -6.30 2.24
C ASN A 26 21.42 -7.42 2.96
N ARG A 27 21.89 -8.67 2.91
CA ARG A 27 21.33 -9.78 3.71
C ARG A 27 21.45 -9.51 5.20
N THR A 28 22.60 -9.02 5.67
CA THR A 28 22.79 -8.70 7.09
C THR A 28 22.01 -7.46 7.51
N ARG A 29 21.98 -6.40 6.69
CA ARG A 29 21.30 -5.13 7.05
C ARG A 29 19.79 -5.22 7.00
N PHE A 30 19.24 -5.90 6.01
CA PHE A 30 17.79 -5.85 5.75
C PHE A 30 17.12 -7.20 5.96
N GLY A 31 17.88 -8.30 6.15
CA GLY A 31 17.35 -9.66 6.31
C GLY A 31 16.69 -10.24 5.05
N ARG A 32 16.22 -9.39 4.14
CA ARG A 32 15.56 -9.74 2.87
C ARG A 32 16.21 -8.96 1.73
N THR A 33 16.50 -9.66 0.65
CA THR A 33 17.01 -9.06 -0.58
C THR A 33 15.92 -8.27 -1.30
N LYS A 34 16.31 -7.38 -2.22
CA LYS A 34 15.36 -6.63 -3.06
C LYS A 34 14.49 -7.58 -3.91
N ALA A 35 15.04 -8.70 -4.36
CA ALA A 35 14.31 -9.70 -5.14
C ALA A 35 13.24 -10.40 -4.31
N GLU A 36 13.54 -10.74 -3.05
CA GLU A 36 12.58 -11.36 -2.13
C GLU A 36 11.46 -10.39 -1.78
N ARG A 37 11.78 -9.12 -1.46
CA ARG A 37 10.75 -8.08 -1.25
C ARG A 37 9.83 -7.93 -2.45
N ALA A 38 10.39 -7.86 -3.66
CA ALA A 38 9.59 -7.72 -4.87
C ALA A 38 8.71 -8.96 -5.16
N ARG A 39 9.14 -10.16 -4.76
CA ARG A 39 8.30 -11.36 -4.84
C ARG A 39 7.16 -11.31 -3.83
N GLU A 40 7.48 -10.98 -2.59
CA GLU A 40 6.49 -10.87 -1.51
C GLU A 40 5.45 -9.78 -1.79
N GLU A 41 5.85 -8.63 -2.32
CA GLU A 41 4.93 -7.58 -2.79
C GLU A 41 3.98 -8.11 -3.86
N LYS A 42 4.49 -8.82 -4.87
CA LYS A 42 3.65 -9.42 -5.93
C LYS A 42 2.70 -10.48 -5.40
N GLU A 43 3.15 -11.30 -4.44
CA GLU A 43 2.33 -12.31 -3.79
C GLU A 43 1.23 -11.68 -2.95
N ARG A 44 1.55 -10.61 -2.21
CA ARG A 44 0.56 -9.81 -1.47
C ARG A 44 -0.45 -9.15 -2.40
N ASP A 45 -0.01 -8.55 -3.51
CA ASP A 45 -0.89 -7.94 -4.49
C ASP A 45 -1.81 -8.98 -5.15
N ALA A 46 -1.28 -10.17 -5.47
CA ALA A 46 -2.07 -11.26 -6.01
C ALA A 46 -3.12 -11.76 -5.00
N ALA A 47 -2.73 -11.93 -3.73
CA ALA A 47 -3.65 -12.31 -2.66
C ALA A 47 -4.72 -11.24 -2.43
N ALA A 48 -4.36 -9.96 -2.43
CA ALA A 48 -5.30 -8.85 -2.32
C ALA A 48 -6.31 -8.87 -3.47
N ARG A 49 -5.85 -9.03 -4.72
CA ARG A 49 -6.73 -9.15 -5.89
C ARG A 49 -7.65 -10.37 -5.83
N GLN A 50 -7.18 -11.50 -5.31
CA GLN A 50 -8.03 -12.67 -5.10
C GLN A 50 -9.13 -12.37 -4.08
N ILE A 51 -8.78 -11.77 -2.94
CA ILE A 51 -9.75 -11.37 -1.92
C ILE A 51 -10.76 -10.38 -2.48
N ASP A 52 -10.31 -9.37 -3.22
CA ASP A 52 -11.17 -8.36 -3.85
C ASP A 52 -12.08 -8.97 -4.92
N GLY A 53 -11.59 -9.92 -5.72
CA GLY A 53 -12.41 -10.64 -6.70
C GLY A 53 -13.45 -11.56 -6.06
N HIS A 54 -13.18 -12.06 -4.85
CA HIS A 54 -14.12 -12.83 -4.05
C HIS A 54 -14.99 -11.98 -3.12
N ARG A 55 -14.76 -10.66 -3.07
CA ARG A 55 -15.60 -9.71 -2.36
C ARG A 55 -16.89 -9.52 -3.14
N LEU A 56 -17.89 -10.35 -2.82
CA LEU A 56 -19.29 -10.03 -3.09
C LEU A 56 -19.57 -8.69 -2.39
N GLU A 57 -19.83 -7.63 -3.16
CA GLU A 57 -20.41 -6.42 -2.60
C GLU A 57 -21.75 -6.78 -1.95
N GLN A 58 -21.73 -7.10 -0.66
CA GLN A 58 -22.93 -7.10 0.19
C GLN A 58 -23.33 -5.63 0.41
N GLY A 59 -23.72 -4.95 -0.67
CA GLY A 59 -23.91 -3.50 -0.63
C GLY A 59 -24.97 -2.94 -1.55
N ALA A 60 -25.42 -3.65 -2.59
CA ALA A 60 -26.19 -2.98 -3.63
C ALA A 60 -27.59 -3.52 -3.94
N LYS A 61 -28.12 -4.56 -3.27
CA LYS A 61 -29.52 -4.99 -3.46
C LYS A 61 -30.16 -5.55 -2.20
N LYS A 62 -30.60 -4.66 -1.30
CA LYS A 62 -31.82 -4.89 -0.52
C LYS A 62 -32.86 -3.92 -1.05
N SER A 63 -33.45 -4.26 -2.19
CA SER A 63 -34.71 -3.65 -2.61
C SER A 63 -35.73 -3.88 -1.50
N THR A 64 -36.20 -2.81 -0.89
CA THR A 64 -37.31 -2.78 0.05
C THR A 64 -38.56 -3.37 -0.62
N PRO A 65 -39.21 -4.41 -0.06
CA PRO A 65 -40.62 -4.59 -0.31
C PRO A 65 -41.36 -3.70 0.69
N VAL A 66 -41.92 -2.61 0.20
CA VAL A 66 -42.87 -1.76 0.93
C VAL A 66 -44.11 -2.61 1.23
N PHE A 67 -44.38 -2.87 2.50
CA PHE A 67 -45.67 -3.44 2.93
C PHE A 67 -46.21 -2.60 4.09
N GLY A 68 -47.33 -1.92 3.84
CA GLY A 68 -48.13 -1.25 4.88
C GLY A 68 -47.71 0.19 5.18
N GLN A 69 -48.54 1.12 4.73
CA GLN A 69 -48.55 2.51 5.18
C GLN A 69 -49.01 2.55 6.65
N ASP A 70 -48.31 3.29 7.51
CA ASP A 70 -48.90 3.95 8.67
C ASP A 70 -48.37 5.40 8.71
N PRO A 71 -49.15 6.39 8.23
CA PRO A 71 -48.74 7.79 8.24
C PRO A 71 -49.16 8.42 9.57
N ALA A 72 -48.32 8.28 10.59
CA ALA A 72 -48.55 8.96 11.85
C ALA A 72 -47.23 9.48 12.45
N GLN A 73 -47.09 10.81 12.35
CA GLN A 73 -46.34 11.66 13.26
C GLN A 73 -44.81 11.68 13.10
N ASN A 74 -44.32 12.66 12.33
CA ASN A 74 -43.47 13.71 12.88
C ASN A 74 -43.42 14.88 11.90
N LYS A 75 -44.27 15.86 12.19
CA LYS A 75 -44.30 17.19 11.59
C LYS A 75 -43.40 18.09 12.44
N GLU A 76 -42.88 19.12 11.79
CA GLU A 76 -42.22 20.32 12.33
C GLU A 76 -40.69 20.21 12.37
N LEU A 77 -40.04 20.68 11.29
CA LEU A 77 -39.55 22.05 11.11
C LEU A 77 -38.64 22.49 12.26
N GLU A 78 -37.34 22.50 11.99
CA GLU A 78 -36.58 23.73 12.23
C GLU A 78 -35.46 23.85 11.20
N GLN A 79 -35.61 24.83 10.32
CA GLN A 79 -34.52 25.38 9.51
C GLN A 79 -33.60 26.09 10.51
N GLY A 80 -32.43 25.52 10.75
CA GLY A 80 -31.40 26.10 11.60
C GLY A 80 -30.11 26.29 10.81
N ASP A 81 -30.06 27.40 10.09
CA ASP A 81 -28.89 28.23 9.79
C ASP A 81 -27.55 27.56 9.46
N ASP A 82 -27.18 27.71 8.19
CA ASP A 82 -25.82 27.95 7.74
C ASP A 82 -25.00 28.77 8.77
N SER A 83 -24.05 28.15 9.49
CA SER A 83 -22.85 28.84 10.03
C SER A 83 -21.96 27.97 10.94
N ARG A 84 -21.32 26.91 10.41
CA ARG A 84 -20.06 26.37 10.98
C ARG A 84 -19.02 25.98 9.93
N LYS A 85 -18.96 26.73 8.82
CA LYS A 85 -17.70 26.84 8.07
C LYS A 85 -16.69 27.58 8.96
N ASN A 86 -15.45 27.07 8.96
CA ASN A 86 -14.23 27.62 9.58
C ASN A 86 -14.00 27.29 11.06
N LEU A 87 -13.51 26.07 11.33
CA LEU A 87 -12.54 25.90 12.42
C LEU A 87 -11.18 26.44 11.93
N PRO A 88 -10.56 27.44 12.57
CA PRO A 88 -9.17 27.79 12.31
C PRO A 88 -8.24 26.67 12.82
N ALA A 89 -7.18 26.42 12.06
CA ALA A 89 -6.15 25.44 12.36
C ALA A 89 -5.52 25.71 13.75
N LEU A 90 -5.41 24.65 14.56
CA LEU A 90 -4.55 24.63 15.74
C LEU A 90 -3.10 24.53 15.25
N ASP A 91 -2.45 25.69 15.10
CA ASP A 91 -1.00 25.76 15.15
C ASP A 91 -0.59 25.62 16.63
N ASP A 92 -0.11 24.44 17.02
CA ASP A 92 0.63 24.23 18.26
C ASP A 92 2.13 24.39 17.99
N PRO A 93 2.76 25.55 18.25
CA PRO A 93 4.20 25.60 18.47
C PRO A 93 4.46 25.30 19.96
N SER A 94 5.00 24.13 20.25
CA SER A 94 5.64 23.87 21.55
C SER A 94 7.14 24.12 21.47
N PRO A 95 7.76 24.54 22.59
CA PRO A 95 8.98 25.34 22.63
C PRO A 95 10.27 24.61 22.25
#